data_AF-A0A397IJ42-F1
#
_entry.id   AF-A0A397IJ42-F1
#
_cell.length_a   1.000
_cell.length_b   1.000
_cell.length_c   1.000
_cell.angle_alpha   90.00
_cell.angle_beta   90.00
_cell.angle_gamma   90.00
#
_symmetry.space_group_name_H-M   'P 1'
#
loop_
_entity.id
_entity.type
_entity.pdbx_description
1 polymer ?
#
loop_
_entity_poly.entity_id
_entity_poly.type
_entity_poly.pdbx_seq_one_letter_code
_entity_poly.pdbx_strand_id
1 'polypeptide(L)'
;MSFRFFLIPTFLLVGIATVAIGAPVAETIESIKAIEIPQMGSGNLTLNRRFINGLPGIPECTDPYFSNLISSSCLTSRTIQAICAGPDPWNTETFDTACPDNTSCMVFRTDDLDIPTSSDFSLCVKDENVVKFNREHGNGVICRSLAINLNSEQGTVSISVYDSNQNPLLVNNIEVHTKNQDRSMSDTSFYSIIINRVRRRRMRVCLRILYKVAVFALFTALEGTYSSKG
;
A
#
# COMPACT_ATOMS: atom_id res chain seq x y z
N MET A 1 5.84 -64.71 -64.04
CA MET A 1 4.44 -64.63 -63.57
C MET A 1 4.50 -64.51 -62.05
N SER A 2 3.95 -63.53 -61.35
CA SER A 2 3.28 -62.26 -61.69
C SER A 2 3.33 -61.39 -60.41
N PHE A 3 3.26 -60.08 -60.61
CA PHE A 3 3.24 -58.95 -59.66
C PHE A 3 2.44 -59.12 -58.35
N ARG A 4 2.82 -58.37 -57.30
CA ARG A 4 2.10 -57.14 -56.89
C ARG A 4 2.80 -56.34 -55.77
N PHE A 5 2.80 -55.03 -56.01
CA PHE A 5 3.16 -53.92 -55.13
C PHE A 5 2.39 -53.91 -53.81
N PHE A 6 3.02 -53.42 -52.73
CA PHE A 6 2.37 -52.45 -51.84
C PHE A 6 3.39 -51.44 -51.29
N LEU A 7 3.17 -50.18 -51.65
CA LEU A 7 3.74 -48.95 -51.09
C LEU A 7 3.16 -48.70 -49.70
N ILE A 8 3.99 -48.44 -48.68
CA ILE A 8 3.67 -47.50 -47.58
C ILE A 8 4.99 -46.82 -47.13
N PRO A 9 5.17 -45.51 -47.34
CA PRO A 9 6.31 -44.77 -46.80
C PRO A 9 5.97 -44.27 -45.40
N THR A 10 6.67 -44.74 -44.37
CA THR A 10 6.58 -44.19 -43.01
C THR A 10 7.46 -42.94 -42.91
N PHE A 11 6.95 -41.83 -43.47
CA PHE A 11 7.27 -40.49 -42.98
C PHE A 11 6.64 -40.34 -41.59
N LEU A 12 7.40 -39.83 -40.60
CA LEU A 12 7.07 -39.43 -39.21
C LEU A 12 8.05 -40.13 -38.25
N LEU A 13 8.88 -39.48 -37.43
CA LEU A 13 8.88 -38.12 -36.91
C LEU A 13 10.33 -37.68 -36.73
N VAL A 14 10.75 -36.65 -37.47
CA VAL A 14 11.75 -35.72 -36.94
C VAL A 14 11.04 -35.05 -35.77
N GLY A 15 11.39 -35.45 -34.55
CA GLY A 15 10.97 -34.78 -33.34
C GLY A 15 11.55 -33.37 -33.34
N ILE A 16 10.79 -32.44 -33.93
CA ILE A 16 11.04 -31.02 -33.84
C ILE A 16 10.93 -30.69 -32.35
N ALA A 17 12.08 -30.55 -31.69
CA ALA A 17 12.18 -29.88 -30.41
C ALA A 17 11.82 -28.41 -30.66
N THR A 18 10.53 -28.10 -30.65
CA THR A 18 10.04 -26.74 -30.51
C THR A 18 10.38 -26.29 -29.09
N VAL A 19 11.59 -25.77 -28.92
CA VAL A 19 11.91 -24.88 -27.81
C VAL A 19 11.01 -23.67 -28.00
N ALA A 20 9.86 -23.66 -27.30
CA ALA A 20 8.96 -22.53 -27.26
C ALA A 20 9.70 -21.37 -26.59
N ILE A 21 10.29 -20.53 -27.44
CA ILE A 21 10.78 -19.21 -27.11
C ILE A 21 9.58 -18.38 -26.65
N GLY A 22 9.63 -17.91 -25.40
CA GLY A 22 8.77 -16.82 -24.92
C GLY A 22 7.37 -17.23 -24.48
N ALA A 23 7.26 -18.08 -23.45
CA ALA A 23 6.13 -17.90 -22.55
C ALA A 23 6.32 -16.53 -21.87
N PRO A 24 5.39 -15.56 -22.04
CA PRO A 24 5.46 -14.33 -21.25
C PRO A 24 5.43 -14.76 -19.79
N VAL A 25 6.45 -14.35 -19.01
CA VAL A 25 6.42 -14.52 -17.56
C VAL A 25 5.13 -13.86 -17.10
N ALA A 26 4.15 -14.67 -16.73
CA ALA A 26 2.88 -14.18 -16.26
C ALA A 26 3.18 -13.38 -14.99
N GLU A 27 3.06 -12.06 -15.03
CA GLU A 27 3.19 -11.23 -13.84
C GLU A 27 2.25 -11.78 -12.78
N THR A 28 2.78 -12.24 -11.65
CA THR A 28 1.96 -12.64 -10.50
C THR A 28 1.30 -11.39 -9.95
N ILE A 29 -0.02 -11.33 -10.07
CA ILE A 29 -0.82 -10.20 -9.59
C ILE A 29 -1.34 -10.57 -8.20
N GLU A 30 -0.83 -9.90 -7.18
CA GLU A 30 -1.31 -10.07 -5.81
C GLU A 30 -2.59 -9.27 -5.60
N SER A 31 -3.60 -9.88 -4.98
CA SER A 31 -4.88 -9.23 -4.70
C SER A 31 -4.84 -8.56 -3.33
N ILE A 32 -5.22 -7.29 -3.27
CA ILE A 32 -5.43 -6.53 -2.03
C ILE A 32 -6.93 -6.34 -1.84
N LYS A 33 -7.42 -6.73 -0.68
CA LYS A 33 -8.76 -6.36 -0.23
C LYS A 33 -8.67 -5.01 0.46
N ALA A 34 -9.41 -4.02 -0.02
CA ALA A 34 -9.49 -2.75 0.66
C ALA A 34 -10.21 -2.92 2.02
N ILE A 35 -9.67 -2.27 3.04
CA ILE A 35 -10.18 -2.34 4.40
C ILE A 35 -11.30 -1.33 4.53
N GLU A 36 -12.44 -1.82 5.00
CA GLU A 36 -13.57 -1.00 5.41
C GLU A 36 -13.47 -0.75 6.91
N ILE A 37 -13.56 0.52 7.33
CA ILE A 37 -13.60 0.87 8.75
C ILE A 37 -15.08 0.81 9.19
N PRO A 38 -15.50 -0.13 10.07
CA PRO A 38 -16.91 -0.46 10.27
C PRO A 38 -17.82 0.68 10.75
N GLN A 39 -17.27 1.71 11.40
CA GLN A 39 -18.02 2.89 11.85
C GLN A 39 -17.94 4.07 10.86
N MET A 40 -17.27 3.88 9.72
CA MET A 40 -17.08 4.84 8.65
C MET A 40 -17.41 4.15 7.31
N GLY A 41 -18.70 4.08 6.95
CA GLY A 41 -19.15 3.43 5.70
C GLY A 41 -18.52 3.99 4.41
N SER A 42 -18.81 3.40 3.26
CA SER A 42 -18.24 3.85 1.98
C SER A 42 -18.72 5.26 1.58
N GLY A 43 -17.91 6.30 1.79
CA GLY A 43 -18.22 7.69 1.42
C GLY A 43 -17.05 8.67 1.63
N ASN A 44 -17.23 9.95 1.27
CA ASN A 44 -16.36 11.04 1.73
C ASN A 44 -16.73 11.30 3.19
N LEU A 45 -15.95 10.74 4.10
CA LEU A 45 -16.29 10.73 5.52
C LEU A 45 -15.30 11.56 6.32
N THR A 46 -15.86 12.37 7.21
CA THR A 46 -15.09 13.01 8.25
C THR A 46 -14.51 11.94 9.18
N LEU A 47 -13.20 11.93 9.34
CA LEU A 47 -12.55 11.36 10.53
C LEU A 47 -13.07 12.18 11.71
N ASN A 48 -14.16 11.71 12.33
CA ASN A 48 -14.71 12.39 13.49
C ASN A 48 -13.64 12.28 14.59
N ARG A 49 -12.91 13.39 14.81
CA ARG A 49 -11.65 13.50 15.58
C ARG A 49 -11.77 13.16 17.08
N ARG A 50 -12.93 12.64 17.51
CA ARG A 50 -13.25 12.25 18.89
C ARG A 50 -13.08 10.75 19.19
N PHE A 51 -12.28 10.05 18.38
CA PHE A 51 -11.86 8.66 18.57
C PHE A 51 -12.99 7.63 18.48
N ILE A 52 -12.91 6.76 17.47
CA ILE A 52 -13.65 5.49 17.49
C ILE A 52 -12.91 4.59 18.49
N ASN A 53 -13.36 4.60 19.74
CA ASN A 53 -12.85 3.68 20.75
C ASN A 53 -13.02 2.23 20.28
N GLY A 54 -11.96 1.42 20.43
CA GLY A 54 -12.00 -0.03 20.16
C GLY A 54 -11.59 -0.46 18.75
N LEU A 55 -11.16 0.46 17.88
CA LEU A 55 -10.43 0.10 16.67
C LEU A 55 -8.93 -0.03 16.99
N PRO A 56 -8.33 -1.22 16.83
CA PRO A 56 -6.90 -1.40 17.08
C PRO A 56 -6.07 -0.42 16.27
N GLY A 57 -5.19 0.33 16.93
CA GLY A 57 -4.21 1.19 16.26
C GLY A 57 -4.72 2.54 15.79
N ILE A 58 -5.76 3.10 16.42
CA ILE A 58 -6.01 4.53 16.32
C ILE A 58 -5.05 5.25 17.29
N PRO A 59 -4.36 6.33 16.87
CA PRO A 59 -3.46 7.11 17.73
C PRO A 59 -4.18 7.69 18.93
N GLU A 60 -4.10 7.06 20.10
CA GLU A 60 -4.75 7.59 21.31
C GLU A 60 -3.90 8.70 21.94
N CYS A 61 -4.47 9.89 22.04
CA CYS A 61 -4.00 10.92 22.95
C CYS A 61 -4.40 10.51 24.37
N THR A 62 -3.53 9.73 25.02
CA THR A 62 -3.86 9.06 26.30
C THR A 62 -3.86 10.01 27.49
N ASP A 63 -3.16 11.15 27.40
CA ASP A 63 -3.17 12.17 28.45
C ASP A 63 -4.46 13.02 28.38
N PRO A 64 -5.26 13.08 29.45
CA PRO A 64 -6.47 13.92 29.50
C PRO A 64 -6.20 15.41 29.30
N TYR A 65 -5.02 15.90 29.65
CA TYR A 65 -4.60 17.28 29.41
C TYR A 65 -4.32 17.51 27.93
N PHE A 66 -3.69 16.55 27.24
CA PHE A 66 -3.39 16.61 25.80
C PHE A 66 -4.37 15.78 24.97
N SER A 67 -5.67 15.98 25.12
CA SER A 67 -6.67 15.08 24.52
C SER A 67 -6.91 15.26 23.01
N ASN A 68 -6.34 16.30 22.38
CA ASN A 68 -6.68 16.67 21.01
C ASN A 68 -5.65 16.19 20.01
N LEU A 69 -5.95 15.18 19.20
CA LEU A 69 -5.05 14.74 18.13
C LEU A 69 -4.91 15.81 17.05
N ILE A 70 -3.66 16.19 16.76
CA ILE A 70 -3.30 17.08 15.64
C ILE A 70 -2.99 16.24 14.39
N SER A 71 -2.08 15.28 14.52
CA SER A 71 -1.62 14.42 13.42
C SER A 71 -1.02 13.12 13.97
N SER A 72 -0.82 12.15 13.08
CA SER A 72 -0.12 10.91 13.44
C SER A 72 0.67 10.34 12.26
N SER A 73 1.74 9.62 12.58
CA SER A 73 2.64 9.00 11.61
C SER A 73 3.18 7.67 12.13
N CYS A 74 3.89 6.93 11.29
CA CYS A 74 4.58 5.71 11.70
C CYS A 74 6.04 6.00 12.05
N LEU A 75 6.38 5.92 13.34
CA LEU A 75 7.76 6.01 13.82
C LEU A 75 8.57 4.77 13.39
N THR A 76 7.94 3.60 13.46
CA THR A 76 8.45 2.32 12.95
C THR A 76 7.31 1.60 12.22
N SER A 77 7.57 0.45 11.60
CA SER A 77 6.49 -0.37 11.03
C SER A 77 5.51 -0.93 12.06
N ARG A 78 5.78 -0.76 13.37
CA ARG A 78 4.95 -1.25 14.48
C ARG A 78 4.66 -0.19 15.54
N THR A 79 4.96 1.08 15.30
CA THR A 79 4.76 2.14 16.28
C THR A 79 4.15 3.35 15.59
N ILE A 80 2.98 3.74 16.09
CA ILE A 80 2.35 5.01 15.75
C ILE A 80 2.93 6.08 16.66
N GLN A 81 3.23 7.24 16.08
CA GLN A 81 3.53 8.45 16.82
C GLN A 81 2.42 9.47 16.56
N ALA A 82 1.80 9.92 17.64
CA ALA A 82 0.73 10.91 17.65
C ALA A 82 1.25 12.24 18.19
N ILE A 83 0.86 13.35 17.56
CA ILE A 83 1.06 14.69 18.10
C ILE A 83 -0.29 15.17 18.63
N CYS A 84 -0.34 15.47 19.93
CA CYS A 84 -1.56 15.86 20.62
C CYS A 84 -1.42 17.26 21.24
N ALA A 85 -2.49 18.04 21.18
CA ALA A 85 -2.58 19.38 21.77
C ALA A 85 -3.39 19.38 23.06
N GLY A 86 -2.97 20.24 23.98
CA GLY A 86 -3.75 20.57 25.16
C GLY A 86 -4.89 21.56 24.90
N PRO A 87 -5.42 22.22 25.95
CA PRO A 87 -6.40 23.29 25.79
C PRO A 87 -5.85 24.49 25.01
N ASP A 88 -4.54 24.75 25.14
CA ASP A 88 -3.80 25.67 24.28
C ASP A 88 -3.23 24.88 23.07
N PRO A 89 -3.64 25.18 21.83
CA PRO A 89 -3.22 24.43 20.65
C PRO A 89 -1.72 24.57 20.32
N TRP A 90 -1.02 25.53 20.92
CA TRP A 90 0.44 25.65 20.78
C TRP A 90 1.21 24.77 21.76
N ASN A 91 0.53 24.28 22.80
CA ASN A 91 1.11 23.35 23.75
C ASN A 91 0.84 21.92 23.27
N THR A 92 1.85 21.30 22.68
CA THR A 92 1.76 19.97 22.09
C THR A 92 2.70 18.98 22.77
N GLU A 93 2.28 17.72 22.79
CA GLU A 93 3.08 16.61 23.27
C GLU A 93 2.98 15.44 22.28
N THR A 94 4.01 14.60 22.28
CA THR A 94 4.12 13.45 21.39
C THR A 94 3.89 12.16 22.17
N PHE A 95 3.05 11.29 21.64
CA PHE A 95 2.70 10.01 22.26
C PHE A 95 2.99 8.88 21.28
N ASP A 96 3.79 7.92 21.73
CA ASP A 96 4.11 6.74 20.95
C ASP A 96 3.24 5.56 21.41
N THR A 97 2.53 4.96 20.47
CA THR A 97 1.64 3.82 20.70
C THR A 97 2.10 2.63 19.88
N ALA A 98 2.42 1.52 20.56
CA ALA A 98 2.77 0.28 19.89
C ALA A 98 1.53 -0.32 19.19
N CYS A 99 1.71 -0.74 17.95
CA CYS A 99 0.72 -1.53 17.24
C CYS A 99 0.60 -2.92 17.86
N PRO A 100 -0.63 -3.48 17.99
CA PRO A 100 -0.80 -4.85 18.45
C PRO A 100 -0.06 -5.87 17.58
N ASP A 101 0.20 -7.04 18.14
CA ASP A 101 0.81 -8.14 17.38
C ASP A 101 0.00 -8.47 16.10
N ASN A 102 0.72 -8.89 15.06
CA ASN A 102 0.17 -9.17 13.71
C ASN A 102 -0.49 -7.96 13.03
N THR A 103 -0.09 -6.75 13.41
CA THR A 103 -0.47 -5.53 12.71
C THR A 103 0.78 -4.72 12.33
N SER A 104 0.65 -3.94 11.26
CA SER A 104 1.66 -3.02 10.76
C SER A 104 1.10 -1.60 10.74
N CYS A 105 1.91 -0.63 11.13
CA CYS A 105 1.57 0.78 11.03
C CYS A 105 1.56 1.21 9.56
N MET A 106 0.48 1.86 9.13
CA MET A 106 0.32 2.39 7.77
C MET A 106 -0.14 3.85 7.82
N VAL A 107 0.43 4.70 6.98
CA VAL A 107 0.10 6.14 6.90
C VAL A 107 -0.84 6.41 5.73
N PHE A 108 -1.95 7.10 6.01
CA PHE A 108 -2.97 7.49 5.06
C PHE A 108 -3.10 9.00 5.03
N ARG A 109 -3.50 9.56 3.89
CA ARG A 109 -3.78 10.99 3.76
C ARG A 109 -5.26 11.30 3.92
N THR A 110 -5.57 12.50 4.41
CA THR A 110 -6.91 13.07 4.27
C THR A 110 -7.12 13.75 2.91
N ASP A 111 -8.39 13.85 2.51
CA ASP A 111 -8.89 14.58 1.34
C ASP A 111 -9.32 16.01 1.72
N ASP A 112 -8.36 16.81 2.20
CA ASP A 112 -8.63 18.20 2.59
C ASP A 112 -8.19 19.16 1.48
N LEU A 113 -9.15 19.53 0.62
CA LEU A 113 -8.92 20.36 -0.58
C LEU A 113 -8.43 21.80 -0.29
N ASP A 114 -8.58 22.28 0.95
CA ASP A 114 -8.26 23.68 1.33
C ASP A 114 -6.99 23.85 2.18
N ILE A 115 -6.34 22.77 2.59
CA ILE A 115 -5.13 22.84 3.43
C ILE A 115 -3.94 22.33 2.62
N PRO A 116 -2.88 23.15 2.41
CA PRO A 116 -1.76 22.78 1.55
C PRO A 116 -0.89 21.64 2.11
N THR A 117 -1.05 21.30 3.38
CA THR A 117 -0.46 20.13 4.03
C THR A 117 -1.57 19.11 4.25
N SER A 118 -1.54 17.99 3.52
CA SER A 118 -2.40 16.85 3.83
C SER A 118 -2.23 16.51 5.31
N SER A 119 -3.33 16.46 6.07
CA SER A 119 -3.29 15.92 7.42
C SER A 119 -3.20 14.41 7.29
N ASP A 120 -1.97 13.89 7.34
CA ASP A 120 -1.76 12.45 7.34
C ASP A 120 -2.17 11.86 8.70
N PHE A 121 -2.67 10.63 8.67
CA PHE A 121 -3.03 9.86 9.83
C PHE A 121 -2.52 8.43 9.70
N SER A 122 -2.17 7.79 10.81
CA SER A 122 -1.69 6.42 10.84
C SER A 122 -2.71 5.47 11.47
N LEU A 123 -2.75 4.24 10.97
CA LEU A 123 -3.53 3.14 11.55
C LEU A 123 -2.67 1.87 11.68
N CYS A 124 -2.93 1.06 12.71
CA CYS A 124 -2.41 -0.31 12.74
C CYS A 124 -3.32 -1.22 11.90
N VAL A 125 -2.78 -1.72 10.80
CA VAL A 125 -3.49 -2.57 9.86
C VAL A 125 -3.07 -4.01 10.08
N LYS A 126 -4.03 -4.93 10.21
CA LYS A 126 -3.70 -6.36 10.30
C LYS A 126 -2.85 -6.80 9.11
N ASP A 127 -1.79 -7.55 9.40
CA ASP A 127 -0.81 -8.00 8.42
C ASP A 127 -1.43 -8.82 7.28
N GLU A 128 -2.55 -9.50 7.52
CA GLU A 128 -3.32 -10.22 6.51
C GLU A 128 -3.89 -9.32 5.39
N ASN A 129 -4.06 -8.02 5.68
CA ASN A 129 -4.56 -7.02 4.73
C ASN A 129 -3.42 -6.13 4.17
N VAL A 130 -2.18 -6.48 4.47
CA VAL A 130 -0.99 -5.77 3.99
C VAL A 130 -0.23 -6.67 3.04
N VAL A 131 -0.03 -6.21 1.81
CA VAL A 131 0.92 -6.86 0.91
C VAL A 131 2.33 -6.46 1.29
N LYS A 132 3.18 -7.45 1.52
CA LYS A 132 4.56 -7.27 1.91
C LYS A 132 5.47 -7.60 0.73
N PHE A 133 6.29 -6.63 0.36
CA PHE A 133 7.35 -6.84 -0.62
C PHE A 133 8.71 -6.70 0.07
N ASN A 134 9.45 -7.80 0.07
CA ASN A 134 10.79 -7.84 0.64
C ASN A 134 11.81 -8.02 -0.48
N ARG A 135 12.84 -7.19 -0.47
CA ARG A 135 14.03 -7.43 -1.28
C ARG A 135 15.24 -7.33 -0.38
N GLU A 136 15.97 -8.43 -0.30
CA GLU A 136 17.14 -8.50 0.57
C GLU A 136 18.23 -7.55 0.09
N HIS A 137 18.60 -7.55 -1.19
CA HIS A 137 19.64 -6.67 -1.74
C HIS A 137 19.28 -6.17 -3.15
N GLY A 138 19.17 -4.86 -3.33
CA GLY A 138 19.04 -4.29 -4.68
C GLY A 138 19.00 -2.78 -4.75
N ASN A 139 19.66 -2.22 -5.77
CA ASN A 139 19.50 -0.85 -6.22
C ASN A 139 18.66 -0.83 -7.52
N GLY A 140 18.14 0.34 -7.89
CA GLY A 140 17.39 0.54 -9.13
C GLY A 140 15.87 0.58 -8.92
N VAL A 141 15.13 0.28 -9.99
CA VAL A 141 13.66 0.36 -10.01
C VAL A 141 13.06 -1.04 -9.84
N ILE A 142 12.08 -1.16 -8.95
CA ILE A 142 11.33 -2.37 -8.72
C ILE A 142 9.87 -2.05 -8.88
N CYS A 143 9.13 -2.89 -9.60
CA CYS A 143 7.69 -2.72 -9.75
C CYS A 143 6.92 -3.95 -9.28
N ARG A 144 5.75 -3.72 -8.68
CA ARG A 144 4.78 -4.74 -8.32
C ARG A 144 3.39 -4.38 -8.83
N SER A 145 2.74 -5.34 -9.46
CA SER A 145 1.37 -5.24 -9.95
C SER A 145 0.40 -5.81 -8.90
N LEU A 146 -0.55 -4.99 -8.47
CA LEU A 146 -1.52 -5.27 -7.42
C LEU A 146 -2.93 -5.19 -7.99
N ALA A 147 -3.78 -6.16 -7.66
CA ALA A 147 -5.20 -6.11 -7.94
C ALA A 147 -5.95 -5.53 -6.73
N ILE A 148 -6.54 -4.34 -6.87
CA ILE A 148 -7.31 -3.68 -5.81
C ILE A 148 -8.78 -3.80 -6.13
N ASN A 149 -9.54 -4.33 -5.19
CA ASN A 149 -10.99 -4.33 -5.26
C ASN A 149 -11.54 -3.25 -4.31
N LEU A 150 -12.07 -2.17 -4.89
CA LEU A 150 -12.80 -1.13 -4.18
C LEU A 150 -14.31 -1.34 -4.40
N ASN A 151 -15.07 -1.25 -3.31
CA ASN A 151 -16.52 -1.17 -3.32
C ASN A 151 -16.98 0.27 -3.55
N SER A 152 -16.28 1.26 -3.00
CA SER A 152 -16.51 2.69 -3.20
C SER A 152 -16.02 3.21 -4.55
N GLU A 153 -16.48 4.40 -4.95
CA GLU A 153 -16.01 5.10 -6.16
C GLU A 153 -14.56 5.56 -6.08
N GLN A 154 -14.04 5.77 -4.86
CA GLN A 154 -12.66 6.16 -4.59
C GLN A 154 -12.15 5.42 -3.36
N GLY A 155 -10.84 5.15 -3.32
CA GLY A 155 -10.17 4.53 -2.17
C GLY A 155 -8.84 5.21 -1.89
N THR A 156 -8.32 5.02 -0.68
CA THR A 156 -7.04 5.58 -0.26
C THR A 156 -6.00 4.48 -0.19
N VAL A 157 -4.97 4.56 -1.03
CA VAL A 157 -3.83 3.63 -1.02
C VAL A 157 -2.74 4.19 -0.12
N SER A 158 -2.13 3.31 0.65
CA SER A 158 -0.94 3.61 1.43
C SER A 158 0.21 2.71 1.01
N ILE A 159 1.37 3.33 0.80
CA ILE A 159 2.65 2.68 0.54
C ILE A 159 3.62 3.17 1.61
N SER A 160 4.26 2.24 2.33
CA SER A 160 5.28 2.56 3.32
C SER A 160 6.50 1.67 3.11
N VAL A 161 7.69 2.24 3.28
CA VAL A 161 8.97 1.59 2.98
C VAL A 161 9.85 1.63 4.23
N TYR A 162 10.39 0.47 4.59
CA TYR A 162 11.19 0.27 5.78
C TYR A 162 12.51 -0.44 5.48
N ASP A 163 13.49 -0.25 6.35
CA ASP A 163 14.74 -1.01 6.38
C ASP A 163 14.59 -2.34 7.12
N SER A 164 15.69 -3.11 7.23
CA SER A 164 15.71 -4.39 7.96
C SER A 164 15.44 -4.27 9.45
N ASN A 165 15.58 -3.08 10.02
CA ASN A 165 15.31 -2.77 11.41
C ASN A 165 13.90 -2.21 11.62
N GLN A 166 13.05 -2.25 10.58
CA GLN A 166 11.68 -1.73 10.59
C GLN A 166 11.59 -0.21 10.76
N ASN A 167 12.68 0.52 10.52
CA ASN A 167 12.69 1.98 10.51
C ASN A 167 12.28 2.50 9.12
N PRO A 168 11.58 3.64 9.03
CA PRO A 168 11.24 4.25 7.75
C PRO A 168 12.49 4.47 6.90
N LEU A 169 12.47 3.98 5.66
CA LEU A 169 13.59 4.05 4.74
C LEU A 169 13.26 5.01 3.60
N LEU A 170 14.06 6.07 3.49
CA LEU A 170 13.96 7.03 2.40
C LEU A 170 14.30 6.37 1.05
N VAL A 171 13.36 6.39 0.12
CA VAL A 171 13.60 5.99 -1.28
C VAL A 171 13.54 7.22 -2.18
N ASN A 172 14.23 7.13 -3.33
CA ASN A 172 14.29 8.26 -4.26
C ASN A 172 12.92 8.57 -4.86
N ASN A 173 12.13 7.53 -5.16
CA ASN A 173 10.81 7.72 -5.74
C ASN A 173 9.89 6.55 -5.42
N ILE A 174 8.63 6.87 -5.13
CA ILE A 174 7.51 5.94 -5.11
C ILE A 174 6.57 6.37 -6.23
N GLU A 175 6.39 5.52 -7.24
CA GLU A 175 5.54 5.76 -8.40
C GLU A 175 4.34 4.82 -8.33
N VAL A 176 3.14 5.37 -8.56
CA VAL A 176 1.91 4.60 -8.60
C VAL A 176 1.23 4.86 -9.93
N HIS A 177 1.06 3.76 -10.67
CA HIS A 177 0.45 3.73 -11.99
C HIS A 177 -0.87 2.98 -11.92
N THR A 178 -1.94 3.65 -12.27
CA THR A 178 -3.25 3.04 -12.50
C THR A 178 -3.65 3.29 -13.95
N LYS A 179 -4.76 2.70 -14.41
CA LYS A 179 -5.24 2.94 -15.78
C LYS A 179 -5.48 4.43 -16.08
N ASN A 180 -5.88 5.21 -15.07
CA ASN A 180 -6.39 6.57 -15.26
C ASN A 180 -5.56 7.63 -14.50
N GLN A 181 -4.61 7.23 -13.67
CA GLN A 181 -3.84 8.12 -12.81
C GLN A 181 -2.41 7.60 -12.70
N ASP A 182 -1.46 8.48 -13.01
CA ASP A 182 -0.04 8.33 -12.71
C ASP A 182 0.33 9.37 -11.66
N ARG A 183 0.97 8.91 -10.59
CA ARG A 183 1.34 9.71 -9.43
C ARG A 183 2.68 9.26 -8.92
N SER A 184 3.45 10.19 -8.37
CA SER A 184 4.77 9.87 -7.82
C SER A 184 5.13 10.82 -6.70
N MET A 185 5.93 10.33 -5.75
CA MET A 185 6.49 11.12 -4.67
C MET A 185 7.98 10.79 -4.53
N SER A 186 8.80 11.83 -4.64
CA SER A 186 10.25 11.72 -4.49
C SER A 186 10.68 11.86 -3.04
N ASP A 187 11.85 11.33 -2.71
CA ASP A 187 12.54 11.51 -1.43
C ASP A 187 11.61 11.32 -0.23
N THR A 188 10.99 10.14 -0.18
CA THR A 188 10.03 9.79 0.87
C THR A 188 10.19 8.33 1.31
N SER A 189 9.77 8.03 2.54
CA SER A 189 9.60 6.67 3.05
C SER A 189 8.15 6.20 2.99
N PHE A 190 7.20 7.09 2.71
CA PHE A 190 5.79 6.78 2.61
C PHE A 190 5.11 7.59 1.51
N TYR A 191 4.05 7.04 0.93
CA TYR A 191 3.20 7.77 0.02
C TYR A 191 1.76 7.28 0.16
N SER A 192 0.84 8.21 0.41
CA SER A 192 -0.58 7.93 0.36
C SER A 192 -1.25 8.70 -0.77
N ILE A 193 -2.15 8.05 -1.49
CA ILE A 193 -2.88 8.64 -2.61
C ILE A 193 -4.34 8.21 -2.64
N ILE A 194 -5.20 9.08 -3.15
CA ILE A 194 -6.58 8.73 -3.49
C ILE A 194 -6.60 8.23 -4.93
N ILE A 195 -7.16 7.03 -5.11
CA ILE A 195 -7.36 6.42 -6.41
C ILE A 195 -8.86 6.32 -6.71
N ASN A 196 -9.21 6.52 -7.98
CA ASN A 196 -10.56 6.25 -8.45
C ASN A 196 -10.75 4.74 -8.67
N ARG A 197 -11.97 4.26 -8.50
CA ARG A 197 -12.36 2.87 -8.80
C ARG A 197 -12.08 2.55 -10.26
N VAL A 198 -11.17 1.62 -10.51
CA VAL A 198 -10.80 1.23 -11.88
C VAL A 198 -11.50 -0.08 -12.26
N ARG A 199 -12.22 -0.09 -13.40
CA ARG A 199 -12.87 -1.30 -13.96
C ARG A 199 -11.91 -2.48 -14.20
N ARG A 200 -10.61 -2.22 -14.38
CA ARG A 200 -9.56 -3.24 -14.58
C ARG A 200 -8.74 -3.56 -13.33
N ARG A 201 -9.08 -3.01 -12.16
CA ARG A 201 -8.55 -3.30 -10.81
C ARG A 201 -7.03 -3.39 -10.64
N ARG A 202 -6.21 -3.06 -11.64
CA ARG A 202 -4.75 -3.20 -11.58
C ARG A 202 -4.10 -1.86 -11.29
N MET A 203 -3.27 -1.85 -10.26
CA MET A 203 -2.36 -0.78 -9.89
C MET A 203 -0.94 -1.35 -9.94
N ARG A 204 0.00 -0.61 -10.51
CA ARG A 204 1.42 -0.95 -10.49
C ARG A 204 2.13 0.07 -9.62
N VAL A 205 2.82 -0.40 -8.60
CA VAL A 205 3.66 0.45 -7.75
C VAL A 205 5.11 0.18 -8.09
N CYS A 206 5.88 1.23 -8.33
CA CYS A 206 7.31 1.15 -8.56
C CYS A 206 8.08 1.93 -7.49
N LEU A 207 9.13 1.32 -6.95
CA LEU A 207 10.04 1.90 -5.98
C LEU A 207 11.40 2.08 -6.63
N ARG A 208 11.96 3.29 -6.55
CA ARG A 208 13.34 3.57 -6.96
C ARG A 208 14.22 3.68 -5.74
N ILE A 209 15.10 2.69 -5.57
CA ILE A 209 15.98 2.56 -4.41
C ILE A 209 17.39 3.04 -4.79
N LEU A 210 17.95 3.95 -3.97
CA LEU A 210 19.27 4.55 -4.19
C LEU A 210 20.42 3.57 -3.88
N TYR A 211 20.28 2.78 -2.82
CA TYR A 211 21.36 2.00 -2.24
C TYR A 211 21.07 0.50 -2.27
N LYS A 212 22.11 -0.33 -2.20
CA LYS A 212 21.95 -1.79 -2.01
C LYS A 212 21.61 -2.08 -0.55
N VAL A 213 20.38 -1.78 -0.17
CA VAL A 213 19.84 -2.04 1.17
C VAL A 213 18.70 -3.04 1.10
N ALA A 214 18.46 -3.72 2.21
CA ALA A 214 17.26 -4.52 2.37
C ALA A 214 16.07 -3.58 2.49
N VAL A 215 15.05 -3.83 1.67
CA VAL A 215 13.84 -3.00 1.60
C VAL A 215 12.64 -3.86 1.90
N PHE A 216 11.80 -3.36 2.81
CA PHE A 216 10.52 -3.94 3.21
C PHE A 216 9.44 -2.92 2.87
N ALA A 217 8.73 -3.12 1.77
CA ALA A 217 7.64 -2.26 1.36
C ALA A 217 6.29 -2.88 1.71
N LEU A 218 5.43 -2.08 2.32
CA LEU A 218 4.08 -2.44 2.73
C LEU A 218 3.07 -1.70 1.85
N PHE A 219 2.07 -2.40 1.37
CA PHE A 219 0.99 -1.85 0.56
C PHE A 219 -0.35 -2.23 1.15
N THR A 220 -1.23 -1.25 1.29
CA THR A 220 -2.62 -1.49 1.69
C THR A 220 -3.55 -0.44 1.08
N ALA A 221 -4.85 -0.70 1.16
CA ALA A 221 -5.88 0.21 0.66
C ALA A 221 -7.03 0.30 1.67
N LEU A 222 -7.58 1.50 1.83
CA LEU A 222 -8.84 1.77 2.51
C LEU A 222 -9.94 2.05 1.50
N GLU A 223 -11.16 1.65 1.84
CA GLU A 223 -12.37 2.06 1.14
C GLU A 223 -12.65 3.56 1.40
N GLY A 224 -13.02 4.30 0.36
CA GLY A 224 -13.42 5.71 0.49
C GLY A 224 -12.28 6.73 0.57
N THR A 225 -12.69 7.97 0.80
CA THR A 225 -11.81 9.11 1.11
C THR A 225 -12.19 9.67 2.49
N TYR A 226 -11.20 10.20 3.19
CA TYR A 226 -11.34 10.61 4.57
C TYR A 226 -10.99 12.08 4.70
N SER A 227 -11.88 12.92 5.21
CA SER A 227 -11.57 14.33 5.50
C SER A 227 -11.31 14.52 6.98
N SER A 228 -10.44 15.47 7.34
CA SER A 228 -10.32 15.88 8.74
C SER A 228 -11.42 16.86 9.16
N LYS A 229 -12.23 17.37 8.21
CA LYS A 229 -13.31 18.34 8.46
C LYS A 229 -14.69 17.66 8.49
N GLY A 230 -15.48 18.03 9.50
CA GLY A 230 -16.90 17.69 9.67
C GLY A 230 -17.81 18.54 8.81
#